data_AF-A0A143XV64-F1
#
_entry.id   AF-A0A143XV64-F1
#
_cell.length_a   1.000
_cell.length_b   1.000
_cell.length_c   1.000
_cell.angle_alpha   90.00
_cell.angle_beta   90.00
_cell.angle_gamma   90.00
#
_symmetry.space_group_name_H-M   'P 1'
#
loop_
_entity.id
_entity.type
_entity.pdbx_description
1 polymer ?
#
loop_
_entity_poly.entity_id
_entity_poly.type
_entity_poly.pdbx_seq_one_letter_code
_entity_poly.pdbx_strand_id
1 'polypeptide(L)'
;MTRYKDQAARLKEELNEALNDERYRNLSFVSVGNLSRANRNYLTRHMEKIGRLQHRYDLCVRMQRIVDGEVFTLDDIDKCRMEIMRRYPEYGQEIGLPYGIIFTAEAIRKSLTPKYDQQLHKHPIRIDFGTDVVIEIDYSNFIRRYPKKQNKRREAD
;
A
#
# COMPACT_ATOMS: atom_id res chain seq x y z
N MET A 1 19.02 -2.81 -9.79
CA MET A 1 18.03 -2.38 -8.77
C MET A 1 17.30 -1.16 -9.29
N THR A 2 15.99 -1.10 -9.15
CA THR A 2 15.18 0.07 -9.50
C THR A 2 15.24 1.10 -8.37
N ARG A 3 15.11 2.39 -8.69
CA ARG A 3 15.17 3.50 -7.72
C ARG A 3 14.26 3.30 -6.50
N TYR A 4 13.07 2.71 -6.67
CA TYR A 4 12.13 2.50 -5.57
C TYR A 4 12.52 1.32 -4.67
N LYS A 5 13.18 0.27 -5.19
CA LYS A 5 13.71 -0.84 -4.36
C LYS A 5 14.76 -0.34 -3.39
N ASP A 6 15.70 0.46 -3.89
CA ASP A 6 16.78 1.02 -3.04
C ASP A 6 16.21 1.96 -1.99
N GLN A 7 15.25 2.80 -2.38
CA GLN A 7 14.57 3.70 -1.45
C GLN A 7 13.76 2.93 -0.39
N ALA A 8 13.06 1.86 -0.80
CA ALA A 8 12.31 1.01 0.14
C ALA A 8 13.25 0.31 1.12
N ALA A 9 14.40 -0.18 0.67
CA ALA A 9 15.40 -0.82 1.54
C ALA A 9 15.90 0.15 2.62
N ARG A 10 16.28 1.37 2.23
CA ARG A 10 16.72 2.42 3.19
C ARG A 10 15.62 2.79 4.18
N LEU A 11 14.40 3.00 3.70
CA LEU A 11 13.26 3.32 4.58
C LEU A 11 12.94 2.18 5.54
N LYS A 12 13.10 0.93 5.12
CA LYS A 12 12.91 -0.24 5.98
C LYS A 12 13.96 -0.31 7.08
N GLU A 13 15.21 0.01 6.76
CA GLU A 13 16.30 0.10 7.73
C GLU A 13 16.02 1.21 8.76
N GLU A 14 15.73 2.44 8.31
CA GLU A 14 15.39 3.57 9.19
C GLU A 14 14.15 3.27 10.08
N LEU A 15 13.16 2.57 9.52
CA LEU A 15 11.97 2.15 10.27
C LEU A 15 12.32 1.13 11.34
N ASN A 16 13.14 0.13 11.01
CA ASN A 16 13.60 -0.87 11.98
C ASN A 16 14.41 -0.21 13.10
N GLU A 17 15.31 0.72 12.79
CA GLU A 17 16.03 1.51 13.79
C GLU A 17 15.07 2.28 14.71
N ALA A 18 14.07 2.95 14.14
CA ALA A 18 13.09 3.70 14.93
C ALA A 18 12.23 2.79 15.82
N LEU A 19 11.84 1.60 15.36
CA LEU A 19 11.10 0.61 16.13
C LEU A 19 11.93 -0.07 17.23
N ASN A 20 13.24 -0.15 17.02
CA ASN A 20 14.19 -0.74 17.96
C ASN A 20 14.84 0.29 18.88
N ASP A 21 14.48 1.57 18.77
CA ASP A 21 14.93 2.62 19.68
C ASP A 21 14.57 2.25 21.12
N GLU A 22 15.60 2.10 21.96
CA GLU A 22 15.48 1.61 23.32
C GLU A 22 14.61 2.53 24.17
N ARG A 23 14.77 3.85 24.00
CA ARG A 23 14.00 4.85 24.76
C ARG A 23 12.52 4.79 24.37
N TYR A 24 12.21 4.67 23.09
CA TYR A 24 10.85 4.48 22.61
C TYR A 24 10.25 3.20 23.19
N ARG A 25 10.94 2.07 23.09
CA ARG A 25 10.48 0.78 23.63
C ARG A 25 10.20 0.84 25.13
N ASN A 26 11.12 1.41 25.89
CA ASN A 26 10.98 1.55 27.34
C ASN A 26 9.77 2.43 27.68
N LEU A 27 9.63 3.59 27.02
CA LEU A 27 8.51 4.49 27.28
C LEU A 27 7.17 3.94 26.78
N SER A 28 7.15 3.19 25.67
CA SER A 28 5.92 2.56 25.17
C SER A 28 5.46 1.41 26.05
N PHE A 29 6.39 0.70 26.71
CA PHE A 29 6.06 -0.37 27.65
C PHE A 29 5.51 0.17 28.98
N VAL A 30 6.04 1.29 29.48
CA VAL A 30 5.64 1.92 30.76
C VAL A 30 4.28 2.65 30.66
N SER A 31 3.61 2.62 29.50
CA SER A 31 2.48 3.50 29.13
C SER A 31 1.16 3.31 29.89
N VAL A 32 1.12 2.51 30.97
CA VAL A 32 -0.06 2.35 31.83
C VAL A 32 -0.10 3.32 33.03
N GLY A 33 0.97 4.07 33.34
CA GLY A 33 0.96 4.97 34.50
C GLY A 33 1.85 6.22 34.40
N ASN A 34 1.26 7.40 34.64
CA ASN A 34 1.89 8.70 34.95
C ASN A 34 3.21 9.06 34.23
N LEU A 35 3.26 8.94 32.91
CA LEU A 35 4.33 9.55 32.11
C LEU A 35 4.37 11.07 32.31
N SER A 36 5.57 11.63 32.51
CA SER A 36 5.78 13.08 32.48
C SER A 36 5.35 13.67 31.13
N ARG A 37 5.00 14.97 31.12
CA ARG A 37 4.62 15.67 29.87
C ARG A 37 5.71 15.56 28.80
N ALA A 38 6.98 15.63 29.20
CA ALA A 38 8.12 15.50 28.29
C ALA A 38 8.18 14.11 27.63
N ASN A 39 7.96 13.05 28.41
CA ASN A 39 7.99 11.68 27.90
C ASN A 39 6.80 11.38 26.99
N ARG A 40 5.61 11.91 27.30
CA ARG A 40 4.45 11.83 26.39
C ARG A 40 4.73 12.53 25.06
N ASN A 41 5.27 13.75 25.09
CA ASN A 41 5.60 14.49 23.87
C ASN A 41 6.65 13.75 23.02
N TYR A 42 7.66 13.14 23.64
CA TYR A 42 8.64 12.31 22.95
C TYR A 42 7.95 11.11 22.27
N LEU A 43 7.11 10.37 23.00
CA LEU A 43 6.36 9.24 22.46
C LEU A 43 5.49 9.63 21.26
N THR A 44 4.72 10.71 21.37
CA THR A 44 3.89 11.21 20.26
C THR A 44 4.74 11.51 19.03
N ARG A 45 5.82 12.28 19.19
CA ARG A 45 6.71 12.63 18.06
C ARG A 45 7.38 11.40 17.43
N HIS A 46 7.76 10.43 18.26
CA HIS A 46 8.40 9.20 17.78
C HIS A 46 7.41 8.29 17.06
N MET A 47 6.19 8.14 17.58
CA MET A 47 5.10 7.43 16.89
C MET A 47 4.76 8.09 15.56
N GLU A 48 4.71 9.43 15.50
CA GLU A 48 4.53 10.15 14.24
C GLU A 48 5.70 9.91 13.27
N LYS A 49 6.94 9.86 13.77
CA LYS A 49 8.12 9.52 12.94
C LYS A 49 7.97 8.12 12.35
N ILE A 50 7.65 7.13 13.17
CA ILE A 50 7.41 5.74 12.73
C ILE A 50 6.29 5.70 11.68
N GLY A 51 5.15 6.35 11.94
CA GLY A 51 4.03 6.42 10.99
C GLY A 51 4.43 7.05 9.66
N ARG A 52 5.22 8.14 9.67
CA ARG A 52 5.74 8.77 8.44
C ARG A 52 6.71 7.85 7.68
N LEU A 53 7.58 7.12 8.38
CA LEU A 53 8.52 6.18 7.76
C LEU A 53 7.78 5.00 7.14
N GLN A 54 6.85 4.40 7.88
CA GLN A 54 5.99 3.31 7.43
C GLN A 54 5.23 3.72 6.17
N HIS A 55 4.52 4.85 6.22
CA HIS A 55 3.77 5.34 5.06
C HIS A 55 4.68 5.55 3.84
N ARG A 56 5.85 6.18 4.00
CA ARG A 56 6.80 6.37 2.90
C ARG A 56 7.31 5.04 2.33
N TYR A 57 7.58 4.06 3.19
CA TYR A 57 8.01 2.72 2.81
C TYR A 57 6.93 2.02 1.99
N ASP A 58 5.69 2.00 2.48
CA ASP A 58 4.55 1.35 1.82
C ASP A 58 4.31 1.94 0.43
N LEU A 59 4.39 3.27 0.29
CA LEU A 59 4.29 3.91 -1.01
C LEU A 59 5.40 3.50 -1.99
N CYS A 60 6.65 3.38 -1.53
CA CYS A 60 7.76 2.94 -2.37
C CYS A 60 7.59 1.49 -2.83
N VAL A 61 7.19 0.60 -1.91
CA VAL A 61 6.93 -0.81 -2.23
C VAL A 61 5.79 -0.90 -3.23
N ARG A 62 4.65 -0.24 -2.97
CA ARG A 62 3.49 -0.25 -3.86
C ARG A 62 3.82 0.25 -5.25
N MET A 63 4.55 1.37 -5.36
CA MET A 63 4.99 1.88 -6.66
C MET A 63 5.93 0.90 -7.37
N GLN A 64 6.84 0.26 -6.63
CA GLN A 64 7.73 -0.72 -7.20
C GLN A 64 6.98 -1.92 -7.79
N ARG A 65 5.95 -2.41 -7.09
CA ARG A 65 5.09 -3.49 -7.56
C ARG A 65 4.40 -3.14 -8.89
N ILE A 66 3.91 -1.91 -9.02
CA ILE A 66 3.34 -1.41 -10.29
C ILE A 66 4.40 -1.40 -11.41
N VAL A 67 5.61 -0.93 -11.13
CA VAL A 67 6.71 -0.91 -12.12
C VAL A 67 7.10 -2.32 -12.56
N ASP A 68 7.14 -3.27 -11.62
CA ASP A 68 7.46 -4.67 -11.89
C ASP A 68 6.30 -5.43 -12.55
N GLY A 69 5.13 -4.80 -12.73
CA GLY A 69 3.95 -5.42 -13.32
C GLY A 69 3.33 -6.51 -12.43
N GLU A 70 3.53 -6.40 -11.11
CA GLU A 70 2.93 -7.26 -10.12
C GLU A 70 1.42 -7.02 -10.00
N VAL A 71 0.72 -8.04 -9.51
CA VAL A 71 -0.72 -8.06 -9.37
C VAL A 71 -1.12 -7.60 -7.96
N PHE A 72 -2.12 -6.74 -7.89
CA PHE A 72 -2.76 -6.27 -6.66
C PHE A 72 -3.96 -7.16 -6.33
N THR A 73 -3.99 -7.70 -5.11
CA THR A 73 -5.11 -8.50 -4.61
C THR A 73 -6.17 -7.63 -3.92
N LEU A 74 -7.30 -8.23 -3.54
CA LEU A 74 -8.33 -7.57 -2.72
C LEU A 74 -7.76 -6.98 -1.42
N ASP A 75 -6.85 -7.68 -0.75
CA ASP A 75 -6.20 -7.18 0.47
C ASP A 75 -5.34 -5.95 0.22
N ASP A 76 -4.63 -5.90 -0.91
CA ASP A 76 -3.85 -4.71 -1.31
C ASP A 76 -4.76 -3.52 -1.57
N ILE A 77 -5.90 -3.77 -2.20
CA ILE A 77 -6.92 -2.76 -2.52
C ILE A 77 -7.52 -2.20 -1.25
N ASP A 78 -7.89 -3.06 -0.30
CA ASP A 78 -8.47 -2.66 0.98
C ASP A 78 -7.50 -1.78 1.77
N LYS A 79 -6.20 -2.11 1.76
CA LYS A 79 -5.16 -1.25 2.36
C LYS A 79 -5.10 0.12 1.68
N CYS A 80 -5.05 0.16 0.34
CA CYS A 80 -5.05 1.43 -0.40
C CYS A 80 -6.31 2.26 -0.10
N ARG A 81 -7.47 1.60 -0.02
CA ARG A 81 -8.76 2.22 0.29
C ARG A 81 -8.75 2.85 1.68
N MET A 82 -8.37 2.09 2.71
CA MET A 82 -8.30 2.58 4.10
C MET A 82 -7.36 3.79 4.25
N GLU A 83 -6.23 3.81 3.53
CA GLU A 83 -5.30 4.93 3.56
C GLU A 83 -5.92 6.23 3.04
N ILE A 84 -6.73 6.15 1.98
CA ILE A 84 -7.30 7.33 1.32
C ILE A 84 -8.63 7.77 1.92
N MET A 85 -9.34 6.88 2.64
CA MET A 85 -10.67 7.14 3.21
C MET A 85 -10.75 8.40 4.07
N ARG A 86 -9.68 8.74 4.80
CA ARG A 86 -9.65 9.98 5.60
C ARG A 86 -9.77 11.24 4.73
N ARG A 87 -9.25 11.19 3.49
CA ARG A 87 -9.25 12.30 2.53
C ARG A 87 -10.41 12.21 1.53
N TYR A 88 -10.85 10.99 1.23
CA TYR A 88 -11.92 10.68 0.27
C TYR A 88 -12.94 9.74 0.96
N PRO A 89 -13.85 10.28 1.80
CA PRO A 89 -14.79 9.47 2.58
C PRO A 89 -15.72 8.60 1.74
N GLU A 90 -15.95 8.93 0.47
CA GLU A 90 -16.71 8.13 -0.49
C GLU A 90 -16.10 6.73 -0.71
N TYR A 91 -14.80 6.57 -0.43
CA TYR A 91 -14.12 5.26 -0.42
C TYR A 91 -14.37 4.43 0.83
N GLY A 92 -15.14 4.95 1.80
CA GLY A 92 -15.58 4.20 2.98
C GLY A 92 -16.88 3.42 2.78
N GLN A 93 -17.57 3.62 1.67
CA GLN A 93 -18.77 2.88 1.33
C GLN A 93 -18.40 1.50 0.76
N GLU A 94 -19.25 0.50 0.99
CA GLU A 94 -19.10 -0.80 0.30
C GLU A 94 -19.18 -0.57 -1.21
N ILE A 95 -18.15 -1.03 -1.93
CA ILE A 95 -18.07 -0.85 -3.38
C ILE A 95 -19.06 -1.83 -4.03
N GLY A 96 -20.27 -1.36 -4.33
CA GLY A 96 -21.22 -2.10 -5.17
C GLY A 96 -20.74 -2.20 -6.63
N LEU A 97 -20.98 -3.34 -7.28
CA LEU A 97 -20.95 -3.45 -8.74
C LEU A 97 -21.96 -2.44 -9.34
N PRO A 98 -21.67 -1.69 -10.42
CA PRO A 98 -20.77 -2.01 -11.53
C PRO A 98 -19.46 -1.19 -11.61
N TYR A 99 -19.14 -0.34 -10.63
CA TYR A 99 -17.98 0.57 -10.69
C TYR A 99 -16.66 -0.01 -10.16
N GLY A 100 -16.63 -1.30 -9.80
CA GLY A 100 -15.53 -1.93 -9.07
C GLY A 100 -14.13 -1.71 -9.66
N ILE A 101 -13.92 -1.97 -10.96
CA ILE A 101 -12.56 -1.96 -11.53
C ILE A 101 -11.94 -0.57 -11.55
N ILE A 102 -12.66 0.41 -12.12
CA ILE A 102 -12.16 1.79 -12.25
C ILE A 102 -11.99 2.40 -10.86
N PHE A 103 -12.97 2.20 -9.98
CA PHE A 103 -12.92 2.68 -8.61
C PHE A 103 -11.74 2.09 -7.82
N THR A 104 -11.52 0.78 -7.94
CA THR A 104 -10.36 0.10 -7.35
C THR A 104 -9.04 0.67 -7.88
N ALA A 105 -8.93 0.86 -9.19
CA ALA A 105 -7.73 1.43 -9.78
C ALA A 105 -7.51 2.88 -9.31
N GLU A 106 -8.58 3.66 -9.20
CA GLU A 106 -8.52 5.03 -8.69
C GLU A 106 -8.09 5.05 -7.22
N ALA A 107 -8.58 4.13 -6.38
CA ALA A 107 -8.12 4.01 -5.00
C ALA A 107 -6.61 3.78 -4.90
N ILE A 108 -6.09 2.86 -5.72
CA ILE A 108 -4.65 2.57 -5.81
C ILE A 108 -3.89 3.82 -6.26
N ARG A 109 -4.35 4.52 -7.31
CA ARG A 109 -3.71 5.75 -7.80
C ARG A 109 -3.70 6.86 -6.75
N LYS A 110 -4.85 7.16 -6.14
CA LYS A 110 -4.98 8.18 -5.09
C LYS A 110 -4.09 7.88 -3.90
N SER A 111 -3.88 6.61 -3.57
CA SER A 111 -2.96 6.22 -2.49
C SER A 111 -1.50 6.59 -2.79
N LEU A 112 -1.12 6.74 -4.07
CA LEU A 112 0.25 7.06 -4.53
C LEU A 112 0.43 8.52 -4.96
N THR A 113 -0.66 9.24 -5.22
CA THR A 113 -0.67 10.64 -5.64
C THR A 113 -0.47 11.59 -4.45
N PRO A 114 0.26 12.71 -4.61
CA PRO A 114 0.84 13.22 -5.86
C PRO A 114 2.23 12.70 -6.19
N LYS A 115 2.86 11.97 -5.27
CA LYS A 115 4.30 11.67 -5.33
C LYS A 115 4.71 10.88 -6.56
N TYR A 116 3.88 9.96 -7.03
CA TYR A 116 4.21 9.06 -8.15
C TYR A 116 3.32 9.25 -9.38
N ASP A 117 2.65 10.38 -9.50
CA ASP A 117 1.69 10.66 -10.56
C ASP A 117 2.26 10.40 -11.97
N GLN A 118 3.45 10.91 -12.27
CA GLN A 118 4.14 10.68 -13.55
C GLN A 118 4.39 9.20 -13.85
N GLN A 119 4.61 8.38 -12.82
CA GLN A 119 4.91 6.96 -12.99
C GLN A 119 3.62 6.15 -13.20
N LEU A 120 2.52 6.56 -12.56
CA LEU A 120 1.19 5.99 -12.78
C LEU A 120 0.73 6.18 -14.24
N HIS A 121 1.18 7.23 -14.92
CA HIS A 121 0.92 7.43 -16.35
C HIS A 121 1.71 6.47 -17.25
N LYS A 122 2.85 5.96 -16.79
CA LYS A 122 3.76 5.09 -17.58
C LYS A 122 3.48 3.61 -17.41
N HIS A 123 2.94 3.22 -16.26
CA HIS A 123 2.79 1.83 -15.87
C HIS A 123 1.32 1.51 -15.57
N PRO A 124 0.71 0.53 -16.25
CA PRO A 124 -0.65 0.11 -15.93
C PRO A 124 -0.70 -0.62 -14.58
N ILE A 125 -1.86 -0.60 -13.94
CA ILE A 125 -2.10 -1.32 -12.68
C ILE A 125 -2.72 -2.67 -13.03
N ARG A 126 -2.19 -3.75 -12.44
CA ARG A 126 -2.73 -5.09 -12.57
C ARG A 126 -3.46 -5.50 -11.30
N ILE A 127 -4.67 -6.00 -11.45
CA ILE A 127 -5.59 -6.30 -10.37
C ILE A 127 -6.12 -7.71 -10.54
N ASP A 128 -6.14 -8.45 -9.44
CA ASP A 128 -6.77 -9.76 -9.34
C ASP A 128 -7.90 -9.72 -8.31
N PHE A 129 -9.12 -9.87 -8.81
CA PHE A 129 -10.35 -9.91 -8.02
C PHE A 129 -10.67 -11.32 -7.48
N GLY A 130 -9.71 -12.26 -7.53
CA GLY A 130 -9.93 -13.66 -7.15
C GLY A 130 -10.66 -14.48 -8.21
N THR A 131 -10.79 -13.96 -9.43
CA THR A 131 -11.49 -14.62 -10.55
C THR A 131 -10.48 -15.33 -11.47
N ASP A 132 -10.96 -15.97 -12.54
CA ASP A 132 -10.09 -16.60 -13.56
C ASP A 132 -9.36 -15.59 -14.47
N VAL A 133 -9.49 -14.29 -14.21
CA VAL A 133 -8.88 -13.23 -15.02
C VAL A 133 -8.09 -12.24 -14.17
N VAL A 134 -6.96 -11.79 -14.70
CA VAL A 134 -6.23 -10.62 -14.22
C VAL A 134 -6.61 -9.43 -15.10
N ILE A 135 -6.92 -8.31 -14.46
CA ILE A 135 -7.32 -7.07 -15.12
C ILE A 135 -6.14 -6.12 -15.10
N GLU A 136 -5.80 -5.57 -16.25
CA GLU A 136 -4.80 -4.51 -16.39
C GLU A 136 -5.51 -3.24 -16.83
N ILE A 137 -5.28 -2.15 -16.12
CA ILE A 137 -5.90 -0.86 -16.39
C ILE A 137 -4.83 0.23 -16.45
N ASP A 138 -4.75 0.91 -17.59
CA ASP A 138 -3.85 2.04 -17.76
C ASP A 138 -4.44 3.34 -17.21
N TYR A 139 -3.64 4.41 -17.21
CA TYR A 139 -4.06 5.70 -16.66
C TYR A 139 -5.27 6.32 -17.38
N SER A 140 -5.46 6.02 -18.66
CA SER A 140 -6.62 6.46 -19.46
C SER A 140 -7.90 5.66 -19.19
N ASN A 141 -7.83 4.69 -18.26
CA ASN A 141 -8.87 3.71 -17.97
C ASN A 141 -9.15 2.72 -19.11
N PHE A 142 -8.19 2.51 -20.02
CA PHE A 142 -8.28 1.41 -20.96
C PHE A 142 -8.03 0.07 -20.23
N ILE A 143 -8.93 -0.88 -20.42
CA ILE A 143 -8.95 -2.15 -19.66
C ILE A 143 -8.56 -3.31 -20.58
N ARG A 144 -7.54 -4.08 -20.17
CA ARG A 144 -7.18 -5.37 -20.75
C ARG A 144 -7.46 -6.49 -19.76
N ARG A 145 -7.85 -7.65 -20.28
CA ARG A 145 -8.15 -8.85 -19.47
C ARG A 145 -7.26 -9.99 -19.91
N TYR A 146 -6.60 -10.63 -18.96
CA TYR A 146 -5.71 -11.76 -19.21
C TYR A 146 -6.25 -12.98 -18.46
N PRO A 147 -6.50 -14.11 -19.13
CA PRO A 147 -6.91 -15.33 -18.46
C PRO A 147 -5.75 -15.87 -17.60
N LYS A 148 -6.06 -16.33 -16.38
CA LYS A 148 -5.12 -17.11 -15.58
C LYS A 148 -4.96 -18.45 -16.27
N LYS A 149 -3.71 -18.90 -16.48
CA LYS A 149 -3.46 -20.25 -17.01
C LYS A 149 -4.10 -21.25 -16.04
N GLN A 150 -5.17 -21.91 -16.46
CA GLN A 150 -5.70 -23.06 -15.73
C GLN A 150 -4.60 -24.13 -15.71
N ASN A 151 -3.99 -24.37 -14.56
CA ASN A 151 -3.27 -25.61 -14.33
C ASN A 151 -4.31 -26.73 -14.30
N LYS A 152 -4.69 -27.23 -15.48
CA LYS A 152 -5.32 -28.54 -15.60
C LYS A 152 -4.30 -29.57 -15.10
N ARG A 153 -4.32 -29.87 -13.80
CA ARG A 153 -3.84 -31.17 -13.33
C ARG A 153 -4.65 -32.20 -14.10
N ARG A 154 -3.98 -32.89 -15.01
CA ARG A 154 -4.46 -34.14 -15.58
C ARG A 154 -4.51 -35.12 -14.42
N GLU A 155 -5.68 -35.23 -13.78
CA GLU A 155 -6.09 -36.49 -13.19
C GLU A 155 -6.63 -37.31 -14.36
N ALA A 156 -5.71 -38.00 -15.02
CA ALA A 156 -6.00 -39.11 -15.90
C ALA A 156 -5.29 -40.31 -15.28
N ASP A 157 -6.09 -41.35 -15.08
CA ASP A 157 -5.81 -42.74 -14.71
C ASP A 157 -5.72 -43.07 -13.21
#